data_AF-A0A376DYH9-F1
#
_entry.id   AF-A0A376DYH9-F1
#
_cell.length_a   1.000
_cell.length_b   1.000
_cell.length_c   1.000
_cell.angle_alpha   90.00
_cell.angle_beta   90.00
_cell.angle_gamma   90.00
#
_symmetry.space_group_name_H-M   'P 1'
#
loop_
_entity.id
_entity.type
_entity.pdbx_description
1 polymer ?
#
loop_
_entity_poly.entity_id
_entity_poly.type
_entity_poly.pdbx_seq_one_letter_code
_entity_poly.pdbx_strand_id
1 'polypeptide(L)'
;MSILKTLVVSGSIMLAFNSCTKEPVKNETPVPVEQTATPKMMVDGSYATADYEKRKEGYDWVGVIIQNMDDNKISVKIRSRADKKKPSCTLDAEATKTKEGVYHAMLNGKNVIFTFNETSVTIDTENPQDKDGLHFYCSGGASIAGTYTKIDAPLDPAQVDK
;
A
#
# COMPACT_ATOMS: atom_id res chain seq x y z
N MET A 1 51.34 39.72 4.15
CA MET A 1 52.56 40.08 4.91
C MET A 1 52.11 40.99 6.04
N SER A 2 52.33 40.77 7.34
CA SER A 2 53.08 39.78 8.14
C SER A 2 52.44 39.84 9.56
N ILE A 3 51.98 38.73 10.16
CA ILE A 3 52.68 37.79 11.06
C ILE A 3 53.02 38.35 12.47
N LEU A 4 52.39 37.72 13.49
CA LEU A 4 52.80 37.47 14.90
C LEU A 4 52.94 38.67 15.87
N LYS A 5 52.54 38.59 17.14
CA LYS A 5 52.83 37.52 18.12
C LYS A 5 51.74 37.30 19.19
N THR A 6 51.70 36.05 19.62
CA THR A 6 50.98 35.41 20.72
C THR A 6 51.33 35.96 22.11
N LEU A 7 50.36 35.94 23.02
CA LEU A 7 50.60 35.83 24.47
C LEU A 7 49.47 35.02 25.12
N VAL A 8 49.87 33.96 25.83
CA VAL A 8 49.05 32.99 26.53
C VAL A 8 48.78 33.50 27.95
N VAL A 9 47.55 33.41 28.45
CA VAL A 9 47.28 33.35 29.89
C VAL A 9 46.22 32.29 30.18
N SER A 10 46.62 31.42 31.10
CA SER A 10 45.92 30.27 31.66
C SER A 10 44.70 30.68 32.49
N GLY A 11 43.64 29.88 32.45
CA GLY A 11 42.43 30.09 33.25
C GLY A 11 41.68 28.78 33.45
N SER A 12 42.20 27.93 34.33
CA SER A 12 41.50 26.75 34.86
C SER A 12 40.34 27.19 35.74
N ILE A 13 39.10 26.90 35.33
CA ILE A 13 37.92 26.95 36.21
C ILE A 13 37.42 25.51 36.40
N MET A 14 37.63 25.00 37.62
CA MET A 14 36.87 23.88 38.15
C MET A 14 35.48 24.38 38.56
N LEU A 15 34.43 23.69 38.14
CA LEU A 15 33.12 23.75 38.79
C LEU A 15 32.70 22.33 39.16
N ALA A 16 32.25 22.22 40.41
CA ALA A 16 32.15 21.02 41.20
C ALA A 16 31.06 20.05 40.72
N PHE A 17 31.41 18.76 40.69
CA PHE A 17 30.44 17.68 40.66
C PHE A 17 29.82 17.53 42.06
N ASN A 18 28.51 17.80 42.17
CA ASN A 18 27.75 17.39 43.34
C ASN A 18 27.67 15.86 43.37
N SER A 19 28.31 15.28 44.39
CA SER A 19 28.19 13.88 44.78
C SER A 19 26.85 13.68 45.50
N CYS A 20 26.02 12.77 45.01
CA CYS A 20 24.97 12.15 45.81
C CYS A 20 25.02 10.62 45.63
N THR A 21 25.44 9.99 46.72
CA THR A 21 25.34 8.59 47.16
C THR A 21 24.85 7.52 46.16
N LYS A 22 25.73 6.56 45.88
CA LYS A 22 25.37 5.24 45.35
C LYS A 22 24.92 4.33 46.48
N GLU A 23 23.74 3.75 46.35
CA GLU A 23 23.41 2.39 46.80
C GLU A 23 23.03 1.53 45.58
N PRO A 24 23.20 0.21 45.63
CA PRO A 24 23.42 -0.61 44.44
C PRO A 24 22.12 -1.15 43.86
N VAL A 25 21.91 -0.98 42.54
CA VAL A 25 20.94 -1.79 41.80
C VAL A 25 21.62 -2.41 40.59
N LYS A 26 21.96 -3.68 40.81
CA LYS A 26 21.99 -4.84 39.92
C LYS A 26 22.16 -4.55 38.41
N ASN A 27 23.24 -5.11 37.88
CA ASN A 27 23.42 -5.38 36.45
C ASN A 27 22.13 -5.91 35.81
N GLU A 28 21.56 -5.12 34.91
CA GLU A 28 20.65 -5.60 33.88
C GLU A 28 21.34 -5.37 32.54
N THR A 29 21.77 -6.48 31.95
CA THR A 29 22.17 -6.61 30.55
C THR A 29 21.17 -5.88 29.66
N PRO A 30 21.59 -5.18 28.57
CA PRO A 30 20.64 -4.53 27.68
C PRO A 30 19.71 -5.59 27.09
N VAL A 31 18.44 -5.54 27.47
CA VAL A 31 17.39 -6.35 26.84
C VAL A 31 17.24 -5.85 25.41
N PRO A 32 17.41 -6.69 24.38
CA PRO A 32 17.09 -6.32 23.02
C PRO A 32 15.63 -5.89 22.96
N VAL A 33 15.38 -4.66 22.52
CA VAL A 33 14.02 -4.19 22.20
C VAL A 33 13.53 -5.05 21.04
N GLU A 34 12.71 -6.04 21.35
CA GLU A 34 11.98 -6.82 20.36
C GLU A 34 11.00 -5.87 19.68
N GLN A 35 11.39 -5.39 18.49
CA GLN A 35 10.49 -4.71 17.57
C GLN A 35 9.39 -5.72 17.21
N THR A 36 8.22 -5.58 17.83
CA THR A 36 7.01 -6.29 17.41
C THR A 36 6.75 -5.94 15.96
N ALA A 37 7.11 -6.85 15.05
CA ALA A 37 6.82 -6.72 13.64
C ALA A 37 5.30 -6.66 13.47
N THR A 38 4.80 -5.55 12.92
CA THR A 38 3.39 -5.44 12.53
C THR A 38 3.08 -6.59 11.57
N PRO A 39 2.03 -7.40 11.81
CA PRO A 39 1.71 -8.52 10.94
C PRO A 39 1.48 -8.04 9.50
N LYS A 40 2.25 -8.62 8.57
CA LYS A 40 2.17 -8.34 7.13
C LYS A 40 0.84 -8.87 6.58
N MET A 41 0.05 -8.01 5.95
CA MET A 41 -1.21 -8.38 5.31
C MET A 41 -0.94 -9.03 3.96
N MET A 42 -1.50 -10.23 3.75
CA MET A 42 -1.44 -10.91 2.46
C MET A 42 -2.55 -10.41 1.53
N VAL A 43 -2.18 -9.58 0.57
CA VAL A 43 -3.10 -8.96 -0.39
C VAL A 43 -3.25 -9.73 -1.71
N ASP A 44 -2.45 -10.78 -1.93
CA ASP A 44 -2.55 -11.63 -3.12
C ASP A 44 -3.92 -12.28 -3.25
N GLY A 45 -4.38 -12.37 -4.49
CA GLY A 45 -5.57 -13.13 -4.84
C GLY A 45 -6.42 -12.43 -5.89
N SER A 46 -7.63 -12.95 -6.05
CA SER A 46 -8.66 -12.36 -6.90
C SER A 46 -9.77 -11.78 -6.04
N TYR A 47 -10.32 -10.66 -6.49
CA TYR A 47 -11.43 -9.96 -5.87
C TYR A 47 -12.46 -9.67 -6.97
N ALA A 48 -13.74 -9.62 -6.64
CA ALA A 48 -14.78 -9.33 -7.62
C ALA A 48 -15.95 -8.55 -7.03
N THR A 49 -16.72 -7.92 -7.91
CA THR A 49 -18.04 -7.38 -7.56
C THR A 49 -19.01 -8.50 -7.19
N ALA A 50 -20.04 -8.20 -6.38
CA ALA A 50 -20.99 -9.19 -5.88
C ALA A 50 -21.69 -10.02 -6.99
N ASP A 51 -21.88 -9.41 -8.16
CA ASP A 51 -22.51 -10.08 -9.31
C ASP A 51 -21.66 -11.22 -9.90
N TYR A 52 -20.39 -11.36 -9.52
CA TYR A 52 -19.55 -12.50 -9.87
C TYR A 52 -20.16 -13.85 -9.42
N GLU A 53 -20.88 -13.88 -8.30
CA GLU A 53 -21.55 -15.10 -7.84
C GLU A 53 -22.63 -15.58 -8.83
N LYS A 54 -23.26 -14.64 -9.54
CA LYS A 54 -24.29 -14.92 -10.55
C LYS A 54 -23.72 -15.01 -11.96
N ARG A 55 -22.39 -15.16 -12.10
CA ARG A 55 -21.74 -15.16 -13.41
C ARG A 55 -22.27 -16.25 -14.36
N LYS A 56 -22.69 -17.40 -13.84
CA LYS A 56 -23.24 -18.47 -14.70
C LYS A 56 -24.55 -18.06 -15.37
N GLU A 57 -25.35 -17.23 -14.69
CA GLU A 57 -26.62 -16.69 -15.19
C GLU A 57 -26.45 -15.58 -16.23
N GLY A 58 -25.23 -15.09 -16.44
CA GLY A 58 -24.92 -14.05 -17.44
C GLY A 58 -24.84 -12.63 -16.90
N TYR A 59 -24.83 -12.46 -15.57
CA TYR A 59 -24.58 -11.18 -14.95
C TYR A 59 -23.20 -10.62 -15.32
N ASP A 60 -23.14 -9.30 -15.44
CA ASP A 60 -21.89 -8.59 -15.62
C ASP A 60 -21.14 -8.48 -14.30
N TRP A 61 -19.82 -8.46 -14.36
CA TRP A 61 -18.98 -8.35 -13.18
C TRP A 61 -17.61 -7.79 -13.56
N VAL A 62 -16.95 -7.20 -12.57
CA VAL A 62 -15.58 -6.71 -12.66
C VAL A 62 -14.75 -7.37 -11.57
N GLY A 63 -13.57 -7.85 -11.96
CA GLY A 63 -12.62 -8.49 -11.07
C GLY A 63 -11.30 -7.73 -11.00
N VAL A 64 -10.63 -7.87 -9.86
CA VAL A 64 -9.32 -7.32 -9.55
C VAL A 64 -8.40 -8.49 -9.21
N ILE A 65 -7.28 -8.61 -9.92
CA ILE A 65 -6.26 -9.63 -9.70
C ILE A 65 -5.04 -8.92 -9.12
N ILE A 66 -4.60 -9.38 -7.95
CA ILE A 66 -3.46 -8.84 -7.22
C ILE A 66 -2.36 -9.89 -7.16
N GLN A 67 -1.15 -9.48 -7.53
CA GLN A 67 0.05 -10.29 -7.43
C GLN A 67 1.16 -9.46 -6.76
N ASN A 68 1.70 -9.94 -5.65
CA ASN A 68 2.86 -9.38 -4.99
C ASN A 68 4.08 -9.55 -5.90
N MET A 69 4.76 -8.44 -6.15
CA MET A 69 6.01 -8.41 -6.91
C MET A 69 7.21 -8.41 -5.96
N ASP A 70 7.11 -7.64 -4.88
CA ASP A 70 8.06 -7.59 -3.77
C ASP A 70 7.34 -7.14 -2.48
N ASP A 71 8.09 -6.81 -1.42
CA ASP A 71 7.51 -6.39 -0.13
C ASP A 71 6.72 -5.08 -0.18
N ASN A 72 6.98 -4.22 -1.18
CA ASN A 72 6.42 -2.88 -1.32
C ASN A 72 5.68 -2.67 -2.65
N LYS A 73 5.62 -3.65 -3.54
CA LYS A 73 4.97 -3.51 -4.85
C LYS A 73 4.03 -4.66 -5.17
N ILE A 74 2.92 -4.30 -5.78
CA ILE A 74 1.94 -5.23 -6.33
C ILE A 74 1.66 -4.91 -7.80
N SER A 75 1.45 -5.95 -8.59
CA SER A 75 0.77 -5.86 -9.88
C SER A 75 -0.73 -5.90 -9.63
N VAL A 76 -1.45 -4.94 -10.21
CA VAL A 76 -2.91 -4.84 -10.18
C VAL A 76 -3.44 -4.98 -11.60
N LYS A 77 -4.31 -5.96 -11.81
CA LYS A 77 -5.06 -6.10 -13.06
C LYS A 77 -6.54 -5.99 -12.78
N ILE A 78 -7.25 -5.14 -13.52
CA ILE A 78 -8.71 -5.05 -13.46
C ILE A 78 -9.26 -5.56 -14.79
N ARG A 79 -10.23 -6.46 -14.71
CA ARG A 79 -10.88 -7.09 -15.87
C ARG A 79 -12.38 -7.17 -15.63
N SER A 80 -13.17 -6.64 -16.55
CA SER A 80 -14.56 -7.04 -16.67
C SER A 80 -14.66 -8.39 -17.37
N ARG A 81 -15.80 -9.07 -17.21
CA ARG A 81 -16.16 -10.22 -18.04
C ARG A 81 -15.92 -9.97 -19.54
N ALA A 82 -15.33 -10.95 -20.21
CA ALA A 82 -15.08 -10.99 -21.66
C ALA A 82 -15.66 -12.24 -22.37
N ASP A 83 -16.14 -13.28 -21.64
CA ASP A 83 -16.63 -14.52 -22.26
C ASP A 83 -17.93 -14.40 -23.07
N LYS A 84 -18.86 -13.56 -22.60
CA LYS A 84 -20.21 -13.38 -23.19
C LYS A 84 -20.39 -12.08 -23.95
N LYS A 85 -19.56 -11.07 -23.68
CA LYS A 85 -19.65 -9.73 -24.26
C LYS A 85 -18.28 -9.07 -24.29
N LYS A 86 -18.13 -7.98 -25.06
CA LYS A 86 -16.91 -7.19 -25.08
C LYS A 86 -16.59 -6.69 -23.66
N PRO A 87 -15.34 -6.79 -23.19
CA PRO A 87 -14.95 -6.26 -21.88
C PRO A 87 -15.26 -4.77 -21.80
N SER A 88 -15.90 -4.37 -20.69
CA SER A 88 -16.26 -3.00 -20.37
C SER A 88 -15.18 -2.28 -19.57
N CYS A 89 -14.37 -2.98 -18.77
CA CYS A 89 -13.31 -2.40 -17.93
C CYS A 89 -11.98 -3.14 -18.09
N THR A 90 -10.87 -2.40 -18.21
CA THR A 90 -9.53 -2.97 -18.33
C THR A 90 -8.49 -2.01 -17.76
N LEU A 91 -7.65 -2.52 -16.86
CA LEU A 91 -6.47 -1.81 -16.33
C LEU A 91 -5.37 -2.82 -16.05
N ASP A 92 -4.13 -2.47 -16.40
CA ASP A 92 -2.91 -3.08 -15.88
C ASP A 92 -2.05 -1.98 -15.26
N ALA A 93 -1.65 -2.17 -14.00
CA ALA A 93 -0.88 -1.19 -13.26
C ALA A 93 0.04 -1.85 -12.23
N GLU A 94 1.06 -1.11 -11.81
CA GLU A 94 1.81 -1.40 -10.58
C GLU A 94 1.38 -0.41 -9.51
N ALA A 95 1.24 -0.89 -8.28
CA ALA A 95 0.96 -0.04 -7.12
C ALA A 95 2.03 -0.23 -6.04
N THR A 96 2.44 0.87 -5.42
CA THR A 96 3.47 0.90 -4.38
C THR A 96 2.84 1.05 -3.00
N LYS A 97 3.29 0.25 -2.04
CA LYS A 97 2.85 0.24 -0.66
C LYS A 97 3.24 1.55 0.02
N THR A 98 2.29 2.24 0.62
CA THR A 98 2.53 3.44 1.43
C THR A 98 2.41 3.15 2.93
N LYS A 99 1.56 2.18 3.29
CA LYS A 99 1.46 1.58 4.63
C LYS A 99 0.85 0.18 4.53
N GLU A 100 0.79 -0.54 5.65
CA GLU A 100 0.18 -1.87 5.67
C GLU A 100 -1.25 -1.84 5.11
N GLY A 101 -1.55 -2.71 4.15
CA GLY A 101 -2.83 -2.76 3.46
C GLY A 101 -3.17 -1.56 2.55
N VAL A 102 -2.27 -0.60 2.31
CA VAL A 102 -2.56 0.55 1.43
C VAL A 102 -1.48 0.74 0.38
N TYR A 103 -1.91 0.77 -0.87
CA TYR A 103 -1.06 0.89 -2.05
C TYR A 103 -1.54 2.04 -2.93
N HIS A 104 -0.61 2.71 -3.60
CA HIS A 104 -0.88 3.83 -4.48
C HIS A 104 -0.36 3.56 -5.89
N ALA A 105 -1.12 3.98 -6.90
CA ALA A 105 -0.69 4.01 -8.29
C ALA A 105 -1.00 5.36 -8.92
N MET A 106 -0.09 5.85 -9.77
CA MET A 106 -0.32 7.05 -10.56
C MET A 106 -0.98 6.65 -11.88
N LEU A 107 -2.29 6.89 -12.00
CA LEU A 107 -3.12 6.48 -13.13
C LEU A 107 -3.64 7.73 -13.84
N ASN A 108 -3.21 7.97 -15.09
CA ASN A 108 -3.57 9.18 -15.86
C ASN A 108 -3.36 10.51 -15.09
N GLY A 109 -2.27 10.59 -14.33
CA GLY A 109 -1.94 11.77 -13.51
C GLY A 109 -2.78 11.92 -12.24
N LYS A 110 -3.58 10.90 -11.87
CA LYS A 110 -4.37 10.84 -10.64
C LYS A 110 -3.75 9.83 -9.68
N ASN A 111 -3.70 10.18 -8.39
CA ASN A 111 -3.24 9.27 -7.36
C ASN A 111 -4.40 8.35 -6.94
N VAL A 112 -4.31 7.07 -7.30
CA VAL A 112 -5.33 6.05 -7.03
C VAL A 112 -4.87 5.18 -5.87
N ILE A 113 -5.76 4.99 -4.90
CA ILE A 113 -5.50 4.26 -3.66
C ILE A 113 -6.23 2.92 -3.71
N PHE A 114 -5.49 1.86 -3.40
CA PHE A 114 -6.00 0.52 -3.14
C PHE A 114 -5.90 0.25 -1.64
N THR A 115 -7.06 0.17 -0.97
CA THR A 115 -7.16 -0.10 0.47
C THR A 115 -7.66 -1.51 0.69
N PHE A 116 -6.83 -2.34 1.30
CA PHE A 116 -7.11 -3.73 1.61
C PHE A 116 -7.55 -3.89 3.06
N ASN A 117 -8.47 -4.82 3.26
CA ASN A 117 -8.72 -5.46 4.54
C ASN A 117 -8.66 -6.99 4.34
N GLU A 118 -9.08 -7.76 5.34
CA GLU A 118 -9.02 -9.23 5.30
C GLU A 118 -9.77 -9.86 4.12
N THR A 119 -10.87 -9.24 3.67
CA THR A 119 -11.81 -9.85 2.73
C THR A 119 -12.09 -8.99 1.50
N SER A 120 -11.55 -7.78 1.38
CA SER A 120 -11.85 -6.90 0.27
C SER A 120 -10.71 -5.95 -0.09
N VAL A 121 -10.78 -5.41 -1.30
CA VAL A 121 -10.03 -4.24 -1.74
C VAL A 121 -11.00 -3.14 -2.16
N THR A 122 -10.75 -1.92 -1.70
CA THR A 122 -11.44 -0.71 -2.15
C THR A 122 -10.51 0.11 -3.02
N ILE A 123 -11.01 0.52 -4.19
CA ILE A 123 -10.33 1.38 -5.16
C ILE A 123 -11.00 2.75 -5.14
N ASP A 124 -10.23 3.80 -4.85
CA ASP A 124 -10.69 5.19 -4.92
C ASP A 124 -9.53 6.13 -5.30
N THR A 125 -9.79 7.42 -5.46
CA THR A 125 -8.76 8.44 -5.63
C THR A 125 -8.41 9.08 -4.30
N GLU A 126 -7.15 9.47 -4.12
CA GLU A 126 -6.71 10.22 -2.92
C GLU A 126 -7.48 11.53 -2.76
N ASN A 127 -7.67 12.24 -3.87
CA ASN A 127 -8.53 13.41 -3.95
C ASN A 127 -9.90 13.00 -4.52
N PRO A 128 -11.02 13.19 -3.79
CA PRO A 128 -12.35 12.85 -4.29
C PRO A 128 -12.76 13.56 -5.58
N GLN A 129 -12.20 14.73 -5.89
CA GLN A 129 -12.48 15.46 -7.13
C GLN A 129 -11.89 14.78 -8.37
N ASP A 130 -10.95 13.87 -8.20
CA ASP A 130 -10.30 13.13 -9.29
C ASP A 130 -11.02 11.82 -9.63
N LYS A 131 -12.07 11.45 -8.89
CA LYS A 131 -12.77 10.17 -8.99
C LYS A 131 -13.32 9.91 -10.40
N ASP A 132 -13.70 10.97 -11.11
CA ASP A 132 -14.17 10.87 -12.48
C ASP A 132 -13.10 10.29 -13.44
N GLY A 133 -11.82 10.43 -13.10
CA GLY A 133 -10.72 9.83 -13.87
C GLY A 133 -10.75 8.30 -13.89
N LEU A 134 -11.39 7.65 -12.90
CA LEU A 134 -11.50 6.20 -12.83
C LEU A 134 -12.49 5.64 -13.87
N HIS A 135 -13.35 6.48 -14.46
CA HIS A 135 -14.19 6.08 -15.60
C HIS A 135 -13.38 5.80 -16.86
N PHE A 136 -12.17 6.37 -17.02
CA PHE A 136 -11.35 6.19 -18.22
C PHE A 136 -11.00 4.71 -18.50
N TYR A 137 -10.92 3.90 -17.45
CA TYR A 137 -10.59 2.48 -17.52
C TYR A 137 -11.80 1.59 -17.83
N CYS A 138 -12.97 2.22 -18.01
CA CYS A 138 -14.22 1.56 -18.27
C CYS A 138 -14.98 2.24 -19.42
N SER A 139 -15.93 1.52 -20.01
CA SER A 139 -16.85 2.01 -21.04
C SER A 139 -18.29 2.00 -20.53
N GLY A 140 -19.18 2.72 -21.22
CA GLY A 140 -20.61 2.72 -20.88
C GLY A 140 -20.95 3.41 -19.54
N GLY A 141 -20.08 4.30 -19.05
CA GLY A 141 -20.28 5.03 -17.79
C GLY A 141 -19.89 4.26 -16.52
N ALA A 142 -19.39 3.02 -16.64
CA ALA A 142 -18.83 2.29 -15.51
C ALA A 142 -17.52 2.92 -15.00
N SER A 143 -17.07 2.52 -13.82
CA SER A 143 -15.83 2.98 -13.19
C SER A 143 -15.13 1.80 -12.50
N ILE A 144 -13.81 1.87 -12.38
CA ILE A 144 -13.05 0.92 -11.55
C ILE A 144 -13.16 1.24 -10.05
N ALA A 145 -13.68 2.42 -9.68
CA ALA A 145 -13.93 2.79 -8.30
C ALA A 145 -14.94 1.85 -7.64
N GLY A 146 -14.67 1.42 -6.40
CA GLY A 146 -15.58 0.57 -5.65
C GLY A 146 -14.87 -0.44 -4.75
N THR A 147 -15.66 -1.29 -4.11
CA THR A 147 -15.18 -2.36 -3.24
C THR A 147 -15.41 -3.72 -3.91
N TYR A 148 -14.36 -4.55 -3.89
CA TYR A 148 -14.33 -5.87 -4.49
C TYR A 148 -14.04 -6.89 -3.39
N THR A 149 -14.83 -7.94 -3.32
CA THR A 149 -14.72 -8.99 -2.30
C THR A 149 -13.77 -10.07 -2.78
N LYS A 150 -12.89 -10.54 -1.90
CA LYS A 150 -11.95 -11.63 -2.16
C LYS A 150 -12.73 -12.90 -2.51
N ILE A 151 -12.28 -13.61 -3.53
CA ILE A 151 -12.83 -14.90 -3.93
C ILE A 151 -11.79 -16.00 -3.72
N ASP A 152 -12.28 -17.22 -3.48
CA ASP A 152 -11.43 -18.37 -3.08
C ASP A 152 -10.55 -18.89 -4.21
N ALA A 153 -10.91 -18.61 -5.47
CA ALA A 153 -10.22 -19.10 -6.64
C ALA A 153 -9.76 -17.93 -7.53
N PRO A 154 -8.67 -18.10 -8.31
CA PRO A 154 -8.34 -17.17 -9.38
C PRO A 154 -9.52 -16.95 -10.32
N LEU A 155 -9.63 -15.76 -10.90
CA LEU A 155 -10.55 -15.53 -12.01
C LEU A 155 -10.24 -16.50 -13.16
N ASP A 156 -11.28 -17.08 -13.75
CA ASP A 156 -11.16 -18.00 -14.89
C ASP A 156 -10.63 -17.22 -16.10
N PRO A 157 -9.43 -17.56 -16.63
CA PRO A 157 -8.85 -16.87 -17.80
C PRO A 157 -9.78 -16.86 -19.01
N ALA A 158 -10.61 -17.91 -19.19
CA ALA A 158 -11.57 -17.96 -20.29
C ALA A 158 -12.68 -16.91 -20.18
N GLN A 159 -12.86 -16.32 -18.99
CA GLN A 159 -13.82 -15.25 -18.71
C GLN A 159 -13.23 -13.85 -18.75
N VAL A 160 -11.90 -13.67 -18.77
CA VAL A 160 -11.26 -12.35 -18.65
C VAL A 160 -10.22 -12.02 -19.72
N ASP A 161 -9.60 -13.02 -20.35
CA ASP A 161 -8.50 -12.84 -21.32
C ASP A 161 -8.86 -13.41 -22.70
N LYS A 162 -10.08 -13.11 -23.16
CA LYS A 162 -10.60 -13.59 -24.45
C LYS A 162 -10.34 -12.65 -25.62
#